data_AF-A0A968E0R5-F1
#
_entry.id   AF-A0A968E0R5-F1
#
_cell.length_a   1.000
_cell.length_b   1.000
_cell.length_c   1.000
_cell.angle_alpha   90.00
_cell.angle_beta   90.00
_cell.angle_gamma   90.00
#
_symmetry.space_group_name_H-M   'P 1'
#
loop_
_entity.id
_entity.type
_entity.pdbx_description
1 polymer ?
#
loop_
_entity_poly.entity_id
_entity_poly.type
_entity_poly.pdbx_seq_one_letter_code
_entity_poly.pdbx_strand_id
1 'polypeptide(L)'
;VPAIGGIVTGAIVFFFAREAKGHGVPEVMEAIALKSGLIRPRVAITKLLASSLFIGTGGSVGREGPVIQIGASVGSTLGQIFRINPQRLKVLVACGAAAGIAAAFNAPVAGALFSLEIILGDFGLAQFSPIVVSSVVATAVSRNFLGDYPAFVVPKYELLSPYELLFYAALGLIAGLVSLLYIKVLYFFEDFFDNLRIHEILKTFIGGLAIGVMGLFVPQIFGVGYHTIVDALYGNMLWTTMFLMIFLKILATSISLGSGGSGGVFAPALFIGTMTGGFFGALIHQYFPFTAGPGAYSL
;
A
#
# COMPACT_ATOMS: atom_id res chain seq x y z
N VAL A 1 20.74 -1.82 -9.66
CA VAL A 1 20.42 -1.82 -8.21
C VAL A 1 19.17 -2.67 -7.89
N PRO A 2 18.00 -2.47 -8.52
CA PRO A 2 16.78 -3.24 -8.21
C PRO A 2 16.93 -4.77 -8.30
N ALA A 3 17.67 -5.29 -9.28
CA ALA A 3 17.89 -6.73 -9.44
C ALA A 3 18.66 -7.35 -8.23
N ILE A 4 19.70 -6.66 -7.75
CA ILE A 4 20.47 -7.10 -6.57
C ILE A 4 19.59 -7.04 -5.32
N GLY A 5 18.83 -5.97 -5.16
CA GLY A 5 17.84 -5.85 -4.09
C GLY A 5 16.82 -6.98 -4.12
N GLY A 6 16.32 -7.33 -5.31
CA GLY A 6 15.43 -8.46 -5.55
C GLY A 6 16.04 -9.80 -5.10
N ILE A 7 17.31 -10.10 -5.43
CA ILE A 7 17.99 -11.31 -4.95
C ILE A 7 18.04 -11.35 -3.43
N VAL A 8 18.50 -10.27 -2.80
CA VAL A 8 18.71 -10.26 -1.35
C VAL A 8 17.37 -10.32 -0.62
N THR A 9 16.35 -9.59 -1.07
CA THR A 9 14.97 -9.71 -0.56
C THR A 9 14.44 -11.12 -0.73
N GLY A 10 14.61 -11.73 -1.91
CA GLY A 10 14.21 -13.11 -2.16
C GLY A 10 14.89 -14.10 -1.22
N ALA A 11 16.19 -13.93 -0.96
CA ALA A 11 16.94 -14.76 -0.01
C ALA A 11 16.42 -14.59 1.43
N ILE A 12 16.17 -13.35 1.88
CA ILE A 12 15.62 -13.07 3.21
C ILE A 12 14.26 -13.76 3.38
N VAL A 13 13.36 -13.60 2.41
CA VAL A 13 12.02 -14.23 2.45
C VAL A 13 12.12 -15.76 2.41
N PHE A 14 12.93 -16.30 1.52
CA PHE A 14 13.06 -17.75 1.32
C PHE A 14 13.62 -18.47 2.56
N PHE A 15 14.68 -17.93 3.19
CA PHE A 15 15.36 -18.59 4.30
C PHE A 15 14.74 -18.29 5.67
N PHE A 16 14.16 -17.10 5.90
CA PHE A 16 13.69 -16.71 7.23
C PHE A 16 12.18 -16.85 7.42
N ALA A 17 11.36 -16.28 6.53
CA ALA A 17 9.89 -16.35 6.63
C ALA A 17 9.24 -16.14 5.26
N ARG A 18 8.76 -17.23 4.66
CA ARG A 18 8.07 -17.19 3.36
C ARG A 18 6.76 -16.41 3.43
N GLU A 19 6.16 -16.33 4.62
CA GLU A 19 4.98 -15.53 4.92
C GLU A 19 5.22 -14.02 4.76
N ALA A 20 6.49 -13.59 4.61
CA ALA A 20 6.84 -12.20 4.32
C ALA A 20 6.81 -11.86 2.80
N LYS A 21 6.58 -12.83 1.90
CA LYS A 21 6.36 -12.58 0.46
C LYS A 21 5.14 -11.68 0.26
N GLY A 22 5.13 -10.88 -0.81
CA GLY A 22 3.91 -10.19 -1.27
C GLY A 22 3.49 -9.02 -0.38
N HIS A 23 2.19 -8.72 -0.39
CA HIS A 23 1.57 -7.51 0.17
C HIS A 23 1.45 -7.46 1.71
N GLY A 24 1.38 -8.59 2.42
CA GLY A 24 1.28 -8.66 3.89
C GLY A 24 -0.11 -8.54 4.53
N VAL A 25 -1.10 -7.88 3.89
CA VAL A 25 -2.43 -7.68 4.51
C VAL A 25 -3.27 -8.96 4.55
N PRO A 26 -3.44 -9.71 3.45
CA PRO A 26 -4.13 -11.00 3.46
C PRO A 26 -3.51 -12.02 4.41
N GLU A 27 -2.20 -11.99 4.64
CA GLU A 27 -1.55 -12.87 5.62
C GLU A 27 -1.99 -12.56 7.07
N VAL A 28 -2.26 -11.28 7.38
CA VAL A 28 -2.86 -10.88 8.66
C VAL A 28 -4.32 -11.31 8.74
N MET A 29 -5.09 -11.11 7.68
CA MET A 29 -6.50 -11.53 7.60
C MET A 29 -6.63 -13.06 7.76
N GLU A 30 -5.78 -13.83 7.06
CA GLU A 30 -5.70 -15.28 7.16
C GLU A 30 -5.33 -15.71 8.59
N ALA A 31 -4.39 -15.01 9.25
CA ALA A 31 -4.03 -15.33 10.62
C ALA A 31 -5.22 -15.13 11.59
N ILE A 32 -5.99 -14.06 11.42
CA ILE A 32 -7.19 -13.79 12.24
C ILE A 32 -8.32 -14.79 11.96
N ALA A 33 -8.55 -15.11 10.69
CA ALA A 33 -9.62 -15.99 10.24
C ALA A 33 -9.33 -17.46 10.57
N LEU A 34 -8.12 -17.94 10.25
CA LEU A 34 -7.78 -19.37 10.24
C LEU A 34 -6.81 -19.79 11.35
N LYS A 35 -6.03 -18.86 11.91
CA LYS A 35 -4.96 -19.16 12.89
C LYS A 35 -5.20 -18.52 14.25
N SER A 36 -6.42 -18.09 14.55
CA SER A 36 -6.79 -17.48 15.84
C SER A 36 -5.95 -16.24 16.22
N GLY A 37 -5.42 -15.52 15.24
CA GLY A 37 -4.54 -14.36 15.45
C GLY A 37 -3.09 -14.73 15.75
N LEU A 38 -2.67 -15.99 15.60
CA LEU A 38 -1.30 -16.42 15.80
C LEU A 38 -0.44 -16.06 14.58
N ILE A 39 0.57 -15.22 14.81
CA ILE A 39 1.58 -14.84 13.83
C ILE A 39 2.96 -15.12 14.44
N ARG A 40 3.87 -15.66 13.64
CA ARG A 40 5.20 -16.03 14.10
C ARG A 40 6.04 -14.77 14.35
N PRO A 41 6.70 -14.61 15.51
CA PRO A 41 7.45 -13.38 15.82
C PRO A 41 8.50 -12.99 14.78
N ARG A 42 9.13 -13.98 14.15
CA ARG A 42 10.13 -13.77 13.10
C ARG A 42 9.60 -13.02 11.86
N VAL A 43 8.29 -13.08 11.59
CA VAL A 43 7.66 -12.39 10.44
C VAL A 43 7.86 -10.88 10.54
N ALA A 44 7.80 -10.30 11.75
CA ALA A 44 8.03 -8.86 11.93
C ALA A 44 9.41 -8.43 11.42
N ILE A 45 10.47 -9.13 11.84
CA ILE A 45 11.85 -8.80 11.47
C ILE A 45 12.09 -9.11 9.99
N THR A 46 11.64 -10.28 9.50
CA THR A 46 11.80 -10.64 8.08
C THR A 46 11.09 -9.64 7.17
N LYS A 47 9.85 -9.26 7.49
CA LYS A 47 9.07 -8.31 6.68
C LYS A 47 9.69 -6.91 6.69
N LEU A 48 10.20 -6.48 7.85
CA LEU A 48 10.91 -5.20 7.98
C LEU A 48 12.15 -5.16 7.07
N LEU A 49 13.02 -6.18 7.16
CA LEU A 49 14.26 -6.21 6.38
C LEU A 49 13.99 -6.39 4.89
N ALA A 50 13.14 -7.36 4.53
CA ALA A 50 12.81 -7.68 3.14
C ALA A 50 12.17 -6.50 2.42
N SER A 51 11.18 -5.85 3.04
CA SER A 51 10.45 -4.74 2.42
C SER A 51 11.28 -3.46 2.36
N SER A 52 12.03 -3.13 3.43
CA SER A 52 12.89 -1.94 3.43
C SER A 52 13.95 -2.03 2.34
N LEU A 53 14.57 -3.20 2.18
CA LEU A 53 15.56 -3.42 1.13
C LEU A 53 14.93 -3.39 -0.27
N PHE A 54 13.80 -4.07 -0.45
CA PHE A 54 13.15 -4.14 -1.77
C PHE A 54 12.67 -2.76 -2.22
N ILE A 55 11.98 -2.02 -1.35
CA ILE A 55 11.54 -0.64 -1.62
C ILE A 55 12.74 0.27 -1.83
N GLY A 56 13.74 0.22 -0.92
CA GLY A 56 14.92 1.08 -0.96
C GLY A 56 15.81 0.85 -2.18
N THR A 57 15.80 -0.35 -2.76
CA THR A 57 16.53 -0.66 -4.00
C THR A 57 15.73 -0.38 -5.27
N GLY A 58 14.46 0.05 -5.16
CA GLY A 58 13.64 0.51 -6.28
C GLY A 58 12.40 -0.34 -6.58
N GLY A 59 12.07 -1.36 -5.78
CA GLY A 59 10.84 -2.14 -5.95
C GLY A 59 9.60 -1.24 -5.96
N SER A 60 8.74 -1.36 -6.98
CA SER A 60 7.56 -0.50 -7.16
C SER A 60 6.40 -0.98 -6.27
N VAL A 61 6.53 -0.77 -4.97
CA VAL A 61 5.56 -1.23 -3.97
C VAL A 61 5.42 -0.21 -2.85
N GLY A 62 4.32 -0.32 -2.11
CA GLY A 62 4.04 0.48 -0.93
C GLY A 62 4.69 -0.07 0.34
N ARG A 63 4.82 0.79 1.35
CA ARG A 63 5.33 0.43 2.70
C ARG A 63 4.23 0.02 3.66
N GLU A 64 2.97 0.22 3.28
CA GLU A 64 1.81 0.15 4.16
C GLU A 64 1.46 -1.28 4.56
N GLY A 65 1.37 -2.17 3.57
CA GLY A 65 1.16 -3.60 3.80
C GLY A 65 2.22 -4.23 4.73
N PRO A 66 3.53 -3.96 4.51
CA PRO A 66 4.58 -4.35 5.42
C PRO A 66 4.38 -3.82 6.84
N VAL A 67 4.08 -2.52 7.00
CA VAL A 67 3.88 -1.92 8.33
C VAL A 67 2.67 -2.53 9.05
N ILE A 68 1.58 -2.83 8.34
CA ILE A 68 0.42 -3.54 8.87
C ILE A 68 0.84 -4.92 9.39
N GLN A 69 1.53 -5.72 8.57
CA GLN A 69 1.94 -7.07 8.93
C GLN A 69 2.96 -7.08 10.08
N ILE A 70 3.87 -6.11 10.12
CA ILE A 70 4.84 -5.94 11.22
C ILE A 70 4.09 -5.60 12.52
N GLY A 71 3.21 -4.61 12.49
CA GLY A 71 2.42 -4.21 13.66
C GLY A 71 1.54 -5.33 14.17
N ALA A 72 0.83 -6.02 13.27
CA ALA A 72 0.04 -7.22 13.56
C ALA A 72 0.88 -8.33 14.21
N SER A 73 2.09 -8.58 13.69
CA SER A 73 3.02 -9.56 14.23
C SER A 73 3.49 -9.19 15.65
N VAL A 74 3.75 -7.92 15.93
CA VAL A 74 4.10 -7.42 17.27
C VAL A 74 2.93 -7.61 18.23
N GLY A 75 1.72 -7.22 17.82
CA GLY A 75 0.49 -7.41 18.61
C GLY A 75 0.24 -8.89 18.94
N SER A 76 0.40 -9.77 17.95
CA SER A 76 0.32 -11.23 18.14
C SER A 76 1.37 -11.75 19.11
N THR A 77 2.62 -11.28 18.98
CA THR A 77 3.75 -11.73 19.80
C THR A 77 3.53 -11.35 21.27
N LEU A 78 3.11 -10.11 21.54
CA LEU A 78 2.77 -9.67 22.89
C LEU A 78 1.63 -10.51 23.48
N GLY A 79 0.57 -10.74 22.70
CA GLY A 79 -0.55 -11.58 23.14
C GLY A 79 -0.14 -13.03 23.44
N GLN A 80 0.80 -13.60 22.67
CA GLN A 80 1.37 -14.92 22.94
C GLN A 80 2.22 -14.94 24.22
N ILE A 81 3.06 -13.92 24.45
CA ILE A 81 3.88 -13.80 25.67
C ILE A 81 2.99 -13.74 26.92
N PHE A 82 1.91 -12.95 26.88
CA PHE A 82 0.95 -12.82 27.97
C PHE A 82 -0.12 -13.92 28.00
N ARG A 83 -0.04 -14.93 27.11
CA ARG A 83 -0.98 -16.06 27.01
C ARG A 83 -2.45 -15.63 26.94
N ILE A 84 -2.71 -14.58 26.15
CA ILE A 84 -4.03 -14.02 25.94
C ILE A 84 -4.90 -15.02 25.16
N ASN A 85 -6.19 -15.08 25.49
CA ASN A 85 -7.13 -15.96 24.81
C ASN A 85 -7.30 -15.60 23.32
N PRO A 86 -7.73 -16.54 22.46
CA PRO A 86 -7.83 -16.33 21.01
C PRO A 86 -8.66 -15.11 20.59
N GLN A 87 -9.79 -14.86 21.24
CA GLN A 87 -10.68 -13.76 20.89
C GLN A 87 -10.01 -12.40 21.13
N ARG A 88 -9.35 -12.23 22.28
CA ARG A 88 -8.61 -11.00 22.61
C ARG A 88 -7.29 -10.90 21.84
N LEU A 89 -6.68 -12.03 21.48
CA LEU A 89 -5.48 -12.05 20.65
C LEU A 89 -5.75 -11.43 19.27
N LYS A 90 -6.88 -11.76 18.63
CA LYS A 90 -7.29 -11.11 17.36
C LYS A 90 -7.40 -9.58 17.50
N VAL A 91 -7.94 -9.10 18.62
CA VAL A 91 -8.01 -7.66 18.92
C VAL A 91 -6.60 -7.06 19.07
N LEU A 92 -5.67 -7.75 19.74
CA LEU A 92 -4.27 -7.28 19.84
C LEU A 92 -3.56 -7.22 18.48
N VAL A 93 -3.80 -8.20 17.60
CA VAL A 93 -3.31 -8.17 16.21
C VAL A 93 -3.87 -6.95 15.48
N ALA A 94 -5.17 -6.70 15.60
CA ALA A 94 -5.84 -5.54 15.02
C ALA A 94 -5.32 -4.20 15.60
N CYS A 95 -5.07 -4.11 16.90
CA CYS A 95 -4.43 -2.95 17.54
C CYS A 95 -3.05 -2.69 16.94
N GLY A 96 -2.26 -3.74 16.71
CA GLY A 96 -0.95 -3.66 16.08
C GLY A 96 -1.02 -3.19 14.62
N ALA A 97 -1.96 -3.73 13.83
CA ALA A 97 -2.22 -3.29 12.46
C ALA A 97 -2.64 -1.81 12.41
N ALA A 98 -3.57 -1.39 13.27
CA ALA A 98 -4.03 0.00 13.37
C ALA A 98 -2.90 0.95 13.74
N ALA A 99 -2.10 0.59 14.76
CA ALA A 99 -0.93 1.34 15.19
C ALA A 99 0.07 1.54 14.05
N GLY A 100 0.32 0.48 13.26
CA GLY A 100 1.19 0.55 12.10
C GLY A 100 0.75 1.60 11.09
N ILE A 101 -0.51 1.55 10.64
CA ILE A 101 -1.05 2.50 9.66
C ILE A 101 -1.05 3.92 10.23
N ALA A 102 -1.52 4.07 11.47
CA ALA A 102 -1.63 5.36 12.15
C ALA A 102 -0.28 6.06 12.29
N ALA A 103 0.76 5.32 12.67
CA ALA A 103 2.13 5.81 12.73
C ALA A 103 2.72 6.08 11.34
N ALA A 104 2.38 5.28 10.33
CA ALA A 104 2.93 5.42 8.97
C ALA A 104 2.41 6.67 8.25
N PHE A 105 1.15 7.07 8.50
CA PHE A 105 0.47 8.14 7.77
C PHE A 105 0.13 9.37 8.61
N ASN A 106 0.42 9.36 9.90
CA ASN A 106 -0.10 10.36 10.83
C ASN A 106 -1.65 10.45 10.77
N ALA A 107 -2.30 9.30 10.60
CA ALA A 107 -3.74 9.18 10.31
C ALA A 107 -4.43 8.19 11.27
N PRO A 108 -4.65 8.57 12.55
CA PRO A 108 -5.14 7.66 13.59
C PRO A 108 -6.57 7.16 13.33
N VAL A 109 -7.43 7.98 12.74
CA VAL A 109 -8.81 7.58 12.39
C VAL A 109 -8.79 6.53 11.27
N ALA A 110 -8.01 6.78 10.22
CA ALA A 110 -7.88 5.83 9.11
C ALA A 110 -7.29 4.49 9.56
N GLY A 111 -6.26 4.50 10.41
CA GLY A 111 -5.68 3.27 10.95
C GLY A 111 -6.68 2.45 11.79
N ALA A 112 -7.48 3.11 12.62
CA ALA A 112 -8.51 2.45 13.41
C ALA A 112 -9.62 1.86 12.53
N LEU A 113 -10.17 2.65 11.59
CA LEU A 113 -11.23 2.21 10.70
C LEU A 113 -10.77 1.07 9.79
N PHE A 114 -9.58 1.17 9.20
CA PHE A 114 -9.02 0.10 8.37
C PHE A 114 -8.91 -1.22 9.16
N SER A 115 -8.49 -1.16 10.42
CA SER A 115 -8.34 -2.36 11.24
C SER A 115 -9.70 -2.98 11.60
N LEU A 116 -10.71 -2.16 11.87
CA LEU A 116 -12.07 -2.64 12.14
C LEU A 116 -12.74 -3.24 10.90
N GLU A 117 -12.66 -2.54 9.76
CA GLU A 117 -13.38 -2.89 8.55
C GLU A 117 -12.69 -4.00 7.75
N ILE A 118 -11.36 -3.91 7.57
CA ILE A 118 -10.61 -4.81 6.69
C ILE A 118 -9.96 -5.96 7.47
N ILE A 119 -9.38 -5.69 8.64
CA ILE A 119 -8.62 -6.69 9.39
C ILE A 119 -9.54 -7.60 10.22
N LEU A 120 -10.52 -7.02 10.92
CA LEU A 120 -11.48 -7.76 11.74
C LEU A 120 -12.81 -8.05 11.03
N GLY A 121 -13.31 -7.11 10.23
CA GLY A 121 -14.65 -7.21 9.63
C GLY A 121 -15.78 -7.13 10.66
N ASP A 122 -15.54 -6.50 11.82
CA ASP A 122 -16.47 -6.43 12.94
C ASP A 122 -16.35 -5.06 13.66
N PHE A 123 -17.49 -4.41 13.90
CA PHE A 123 -17.60 -3.10 14.56
C PHE A 123 -18.04 -3.20 16.04
N GLY A 124 -17.85 -4.36 16.68
CA GLY A 124 -18.16 -4.51 18.11
C GLY A 124 -17.46 -3.48 19.01
N LEU A 125 -18.24 -2.80 19.87
CA LEU A 125 -17.74 -1.75 20.79
C LEU A 125 -16.56 -2.21 21.67
N ALA A 126 -16.54 -3.50 22.05
CA ALA A 126 -15.46 -4.08 22.86
C ALA A 126 -14.10 -4.12 22.12
N GLN A 127 -14.11 -4.12 20.79
CA GLN A 127 -12.92 -4.14 19.93
C GLN A 127 -12.54 -2.72 19.49
N PHE A 128 -13.54 -1.85 19.30
CA PHE A 128 -13.36 -0.45 18.88
C PHE A 128 -12.45 0.34 19.81
N SER A 129 -12.76 0.37 21.11
CA SER A 129 -12.02 1.19 22.08
C SER A 129 -10.51 0.89 22.13
N PRO A 130 -10.04 -0.37 22.30
CA PRO A 130 -8.61 -0.65 22.35
C PRO A 130 -7.89 -0.34 21.02
N ILE A 131 -8.55 -0.53 19.88
CA ILE A 131 -7.98 -0.23 18.56
C ILE A 131 -7.76 1.27 18.38
N VAL A 132 -8.74 2.09 18.75
CA VAL A 132 -8.62 3.55 18.70
C VAL A 132 -7.52 4.04 19.64
N VAL A 133 -7.47 3.53 20.87
CA VAL A 133 -6.40 3.90 21.83
C VAL A 133 -5.02 3.54 21.28
N SER A 134 -4.85 2.32 20.75
CA SER A 134 -3.59 1.88 20.14
C SER A 134 -3.17 2.79 18.97
N SER A 135 -4.12 3.14 18.11
CA SER A 135 -3.91 4.03 16.97
C SER A 135 -3.47 5.43 17.38
N VAL A 136 -4.15 6.04 18.36
CA VAL A 136 -3.82 7.38 18.88
C VAL A 136 -2.45 7.38 19.56
N VAL A 137 -2.15 6.37 20.38
CA VAL A 137 -0.85 6.25 21.04
C VAL A 137 0.27 6.09 20.01
N ALA A 138 0.08 5.26 19.00
CA ALA A 138 1.05 5.09 17.92
C ALA A 138 1.30 6.38 17.15
N THR A 139 0.26 7.15 16.85
CA THR A 139 0.39 8.48 16.23
C THR A 139 1.11 9.48 17.16
N ALA A 140 0.80 9.50 18.45
CA ALA A 140 1.47 10.39 19.40
C ALA A 140 2.98 10.09 19.49
N VAL A 141 3.34 8.80 19.52
CA VAL A 141 4.73 8.35 19.47
C VAL A 141 5.36 8.73 18.13
N SER A 142 4.73 8.44 17.00
CA SER A 142 5.30 8.77 15.69
C SER A 142 5.51 10.27 15.51
N ARG A 143 4.61 11.12 16.00
CA ARG A 143 4.78 12.59 15.96
C ARG A 143 5.96 13.07 16.78
N ASN A 144 6.25 12.42 17.91
CA ASN A 144 7.40 12.76 18.73
C ASN A 144 8.74 12.50 18.00
N PHE A 145 8.83 11.40 17.24
CA PHE A 145 10.05 11.01 16.54
C PHE A 145 10.18 11.54 15.10
N LEU A 146 9.07 11.64 14.38
CA LEU A 146 9.02 11.95 12.94
C LEU A 146 8.40 13.32 12.64
N GLY A 147 7.84 13.99 13.65
CA GLY A 147 7.15 15.27 13.51
C GLY A 147 5.64 15.13 13.22
N ASP A 148 4.91 16.23 13.41
CA ASP A 148 3.48 16.31 13.15
C ASP A 148 3.20 16.95 11.78
N TYR A 149 3.46 16.17 10.72
CA TYR A 149 3.20 16.57 9.35
C TYR A 149 2.34 15.51 8.66
N PRO A 150 1.41 15.89 7.77
CA PRO A 150 0.67 14.93 6.96
C PRO A 150 1.59 14.25 5.95
N ALA A 151 1.23 13.04 5.52
CA ALA A 151 1.98 12.32 4.49
C ALA A 151 1.96 13.04 3.13
N PHE A 152 0.90 13.81 2.85
CA PHE A 152 0.74 14.63 1.66
C PHE A 152 0.33 16.04 2.07
N VAL A 153 1.05 17.04 1.58
CA VAL A 153 0.62 18.44 1.66
C VAL A 153 -0.09 18.74 0.36
N VAL A 154 -1.37 19.06 0.42
CA VAL A 154 -2.20 19.28 -0.78
C VAL A 154 -2.65 20.73 -0.85
N PRO A 155 -2.66 21.36 -2.04
CA PRO A 155 -3.28 22.65 -2.22
C PRO A 155 -4.76 22.63 -1.81
N LYS A 156 -5.29 23.79 -1.43
CA LYS A 156 -6.72 23.92 -1.19
C LYS A 156 -7.45 23.90 -2.53
N TYR A 157 -8.28 22.89 -2.72
CA TYR A 157 -9.23 22.82 -3.83
C TYR A 157 -10.64 23.02 -3.30
N GLU A 158 -11.43 23.79 -4.04
CA GLU A 158 -12.82 24.07 -3.74
C GLU A 158 -13.69 23.57 -4.89
N LEU A 159 -14.91 23.16 -4.56
CA LEU A 159 -15.93 22.84 -5.55
C LEU A 159 -16.39 24.15 -6.20
N LEU A 160 -16.07 24.37 -7.48
CA LEU A 160 -16.44 25.61 -8.18
C LEU A 160 -17.86 25.53 -8.72
N SER A 161 -18.34 24.34 -9.06
CA SER A 161 -19.69 24.12 -9.58
C SER A 161 -20.31 22.81 -9.06
N PRO A 162 -21.60 22.81 -8.68
CA PRO A 162 -22.30 21.57 -8.31
C PRO A 162 -22.34 20.52 -9.42
N TYR A 163 -22.24 20.93 -10.70
CA TYR A 163 -22.18 20.00 -11.83
C TYR A 163 -20.90 19.14 -11.82
N GLU A 164 -19.86 19.55 -11.11
CA GLU A 164 -18.66 18.73 -10.93
C GLU A 164 -18.96 17.41 -10.22
N LEU A 165 -20.02 17.35 -9.40
CA LEU A 165 -20.45 16.10 -8.75
C LEU A 165 -20.81 15.01 -9.76
N LEU A 166 -21.34 15.36 -10.94
CA LEU A 166 -21.57 14.39 -12.02
C LEU A 166 -20.24 13.87 -12.59
N PHE A 167 -19.24 14.74 -12.71
CA PHE A 167 -17.91 14.35 -13.16
C PHE A 167 -17.18 13.49 -12.12
N TYR A 168 -17.31 13.79 -10.83
CA TYR A 168 -16.80 12.92 -9.76
C TYR A 168 -17.49 11.55 -9.73
N ALA A 169 -18.80 11.49 -10.00
CA ALA A 169 -19.52 10.22 -10.14
C ALA A 169 -19.00 9.41 -11.33
N ALA A 170 -18.78 10.05 -12.48
CA ALA A 170 -18.18 9.41 -13.66
C ALA A 170 -16.73 8.95 -13.39
N LEU A 171 -15.94 9.75 -12.67
CA LEU A 171 -14.60 9.38 -12.23
C LEU A 171 -14.63 8.14 -11.35
N GLY A 172 -15.61 8.00 -10.45
CA GLY A 172 -15.80 6.79 -9.64
C GLY A 172 -15.99 5.53 -10.49
N LEU A 173 -16.76 5.61 -11.59
CA LEU A 173 -16.93 4.50 -12.53
C LEU A 173 -15.61 4.17 -13.25
N ILE A 174 -14.88 5.19 -13.71
CA ILE A 174 -13.58 5.01 -14.38
C ILE A 174 -12.56 4.39 -13.41
N ALA A 175 -12.48 4.89 -12.19
CA ALA A 175 -11.61 4.36 -11.13
C ALA A 175 -11.95 2.89 -10.83
N GLY A 176 -13.25 2.53 -10.82
CA GLY A 176 -13.69 1.14 -10.70
C GLY A 176 -13.15 0.25 -11.82
N LEU A 177 -13.22 0.70 -13.07
CA LEU A 177 -12.68 -0.04 -14.22
C LEU A 177 -11.14 -0.18 -14.16
N VAL A 178 -10.44 0.89 -13.77
CA VAL A 178 -8.99 0.87 -13.59
C VAL A 178 -8.58 -0.07 -12.45
N SER A 179 -9.36 -0.09 -11.36
CA SER A 179 -9.16 -1.04 -10.25
C SER A 179 -9.32 -2.49 -10.71
N LEU A 180 -10.37 -2.79 -11.49
CA LEU A 180 -10.56 -4.13 -12.08
C LEU A 180 -9.37 -4.54 -12.96
N LEU A 181 -8.83 -3.61 -13.76
CA LEU A 181 -7.62 -3.84 -14.55
C LEU A 181 -6.42 -4.14 -13.64
N TYR A 182 -6.20 -3.32 -12.61
CA TYR A 182 -5.09 -3.50 -11.69
C TYR A 182 -5.14 -4.87 -10.99
N ILE A 183 -6.32 -5.26 -10.47
CA ILE A 183 -6.52 -6.55 -9.81
C ILE A 183 -6.24 -7.71 -10.76
N LYS A 184 -6.76 -7.67 -11.99
CA LYS A 184 -6.53 -8.73 -12.99
C LYS A 184 -5.05 -8.87 -13.36
N VAL A 185 -4.36 -7.74 -13.57
CA VAL A 185 -2.94 -7.76 -13.93
C VAL A 185 -2.08 -8.22 -12.75
N LEU A 186 -2.41 -7.81 -11.53
CA LEU A 186 -1.73 -8.27 -10.32
C LEU A 186 -1.80 -9.80 -10.20
N TYR A 187 -3.00 -10.37 -10.22
CA TYR A 187 -3.18 -11.83 -10.13
C TYR A 187 -2.56 -12.57 -11.32
N PHE A 188 -2.65 -12.01 -12.52
CA PHE A 188 -1.99 -12.60 -13.69
C PHE A 188 -0.47 -12.75 -13.47
N PHE A 189 0.20 -11.73 -12.93
CA PHE A 189 1.64 -11.81 -12.65
C PHE A 189 1.97 -12.70 -11.46
N GLU A 190 1.14 -12.74 -10.42
CA GLU A 190 1.27 -13.71 -9.31
C GLU A 190 1.22 -15.14 -9.84
N ASP A 191 0.18 -15.49 -10.60
CA ASP A 191 0.00 -16.81 -11.20
C ASP A 191 1.14 -17.13 -12.19
N PHE A 192 1.53 -16.17 -13.02
CA PHE A 192 2.62 -16.34 -13.98
C PHE A 192 3.93 -16.72 -13.27
N PHE A 193 4.33 -15.94 -12.25
CA PHE A 193 5.56 -16.21 -11.53
C PHE A 193 5.47 -17.45 -10.66
N ASP A 194 4.33 -17.77 -10.07
CA ASP A 194 4.16 -19.00 -9.28
C ASP A 194 4.25 -20.25 -10.16
N ASN A 195 3.72 -20.22 -11.38
CA ASN A 195 3.83 -21.31 -12.36
C ASN A 195 5.23 -21.50 -12.98
N LEU A 196 6.12 -20.50 -12.90
CA LEU A 196 7.50 -20.66 -13.35
C LEU A 196 8.26 -21.66 -12.46
N ARG A 197 8.77 -22.73 -13.09
CA ARG A 197 9.57 -23.79 -12.44
C ARG A 197 11.04 -23.38 -12.25
N ILE A 198 11.27 -22.24 -11.60
CA ILE A 198 12.60 -21.72 -11.24
C ILE A 198 12.66 -21.41 -9.74
N HIS A 199 13.87 -21.29 -9.19
CA HIS A 199 14.07 -21.00 -7.77
C HIS A 199 13.44 -19.65 -7.37
N GLU A 200 12.80 -19.56 -6.20
CA GLU A 200 12.08 -18.36 -5.73
C GLU A 200 12.95 -17.09 -5.73
N ILE A 201 14.21 -17.21 -5.27
CA ILE A 201 15.20 -16.11 -5.29
C ILE A 201 15.49 -15.62 -6.72
N LEU A 202 15.44 -16.50 -7.73
CA LEU A 202 15.65 -16.11 -9.11
C LEU A 202 14.42 -15.39 -9.68
N LYS A 203 13.21 -15.74 -9.22
CA LYS A 203 11.99 -15.00 -9.58
C LYS A 203 12.11 -13.54 -9.14
N THR A 204 12.49 -13.29 -7.89
CA THR A 204 12.66 -11.92 -7.37
C THR A 204 13.80 -11.16 -8.05
N PHE A 205 14.88 -11.85 -8.48
CA PHE A 205 15.91 -11.24 -9.33
C PHE A 205 15.33 -10.75 -10.65
N ILE A 206 14.56 -11.59 -11.35
CA ILE A 206 13.96 -11.27 -12.64
C ILE A 206 12.98 -10.11 -12.50
N GLY A 207 12.14 -10.12 -11.46
CA GLY A 207 11.23 -9.01 -11.16
C GLY A 207 11.99 -7.71 -10.88
N GLY A 208 13.02 -7.77 -10.04
CA GLY A 208 13.91 -6.64 -9.77
C GLY A 208 14.59 -6.11 -11.04
N LEU A 209 15.09 -6.99 -11.91
CA LEU A 209 15.70 -6.62 -13.18
C LEU A 209 14.69 -5.93 -14.10
N ALA A 210 13.48 -6.47 -14.23
CA ALA A 210 12.42 -5.87 -15.03
C ALA A 210 12.05 -4.45 -14.54
N ILE A 211 11.87 -4.27 -13.24
CA ILE A 211 11.62 -2.94 -12.64
C ILE A 211 12.80 -2.01 -12.91
N GLY A 212 14.03 -2.51 -12.78
CA GLY A 212 15.24 -1.74 -13.08
C GLY A 212 15.29 -1.27 -14.52
N VAL A 213 14.97 -2.13 -15.49
CA VAL A 213 14.91 -1.76 -16.91
C VAL A 213 13.80 -0.75 -17.17
N MET A 214 12.59 -0.96 -16.63
CA MET A 214 11.47 -0.01 -16.78
C MET A 214 11.83 1.37 -16.23
N GLY A 215 12.49 1.43 -15.07
CA GLY A 215 12.84 2.70 -14.44
C GLY A 215 14.06 3.41 -15.04
N LEU A 216 14.81 2.78 -15.97
CA LEU A 216 15.78 3.51 -16.81
C LEU A 216 15.06 4.49 -17.75
N PHE A 217 13.86 4.14 -18.20
CA PHE A 217 13.05 4.98 -19.09
C PHE A 217 12.10 5.88 -18.30
N VAL A 218 11.52 5.36 -17.21
CA VAL A 218 10.50 6.06 -16.42
C VAL A 218 10.80 5.95 -14.93
N PRO A 219 11.71 6.79 -14.39
CA PRO A 219 12.14 6.70 -12.99
C PRO A 219 11.02 6.86 -11.95
N GLN A 220 9.93 7.55 -12.31
CA GLN A 220 8.80 7.85 -11.42
C GLN A 220 8.05 6.59 -10.92
N ILE A 221 8.23 5.45 -11.59
CA ILE A 221 7.60 4.19 -11.18
C ILE A 221 8.30 3.56 -9.97
N PHE A 222 9.55 3.94 -9.68
CA PHE A 222 10.31 3.34 -8.59
C PHE A 222 9.70 3.63 -7.21
N GLY A 223 9.82 2.65 -6.31
CA GLY A 223 9.41 2.80 -4.92
C GLY A 223 7.93 3.12 -4.76
N VAL A 224 7.64 3.92 -3.73
CA VAL A 224 6.29 4.23 -3.26
C VAL A 224 5.57 5.22 -4.19
N GLY A 225 6.30 6.18 -4.78
CA GLY A 225 5.75 7.15 -5.75
C GLY A 225 5.14 8.43 -5.18
N TYR A 226 5.38 8.76 -3.91
CA TYR A 226 4.77 9.93 -3.25
C TYR A 226 5.11 11.27 -3.89
N HIS A 227 6.33 11.46 -4.41
CA HIS A 227 6.68 12.70 -5.11
C HIS A 227 5.79 12.92 -6.35
N THR A 228 5.58 11.88 -7.15
CA THR A 228 4.73 11.96 -8.35
C THR A 228 3.26 12.16 -7.99
N ILE A 229 2.78 11.55 -6.89
CA ILE A 229 1.43 11.85 -6.36
C ILE A 229 1.31 13.34 -6.07
N VAL A 230 2.28 13.91 -5.35
CA VAL A 230 2.30 15.34 -5.01
C VAL A 230 2.35 16.20 -6.28
N ASP A 231 3.20 15.87 -7.26
CA ASP A 231 3.27 16.64 -8.51
C ASP A 231 1.93 16.67 -9.27
N ALA A 232 1.19 15.56 -9.30
CA ALA A 232 -0.15 15.51 -9.88
C ALA A 232 -1.18 16.30 -9.06
N LEU A 233 -1.14 16.19 -7.73
CA LEU A 233 -2.01 16.95 -6.83
C LEU A 233 -1.79 18.46 -6.93
N TYR A 234 -0.58 18.92 -7.28
CA TYR A 234 -0.30 20.34 -7.54
C TYR A 234 -0.65 20.78 -8.97
N GLY A 235 -1.07 19.86 -9.84
CA GLY A 235 -1.35 20.15 -11.25
C GLY A 235 -0.09 20.36 -12.11
N ASN A 236 1.08 19.94 -11.62
CA ASN A 236 2.37 20.12 -12.30
C ASN A 236 2.67 19.02 -13.34
N MET A 237 1.73 18.11 -13.58
CA MET A 237 1.90 16.99 -14.50
C MET A 237 1.02 17.12 -15.73
N LEU A 238 1.59 16.80 -16.90
CA LEU A 238 0.83 16.67 -18.14
C LEU A 238 -0.12 15.47 -18.07
N TRP A 239 -1.31 15.63 -18.66
CA TRP A 239 -2.32 14.58 -18.70
C TRP A 239 -1.83 13.32 -19.42
N THR A 240 -0.97 13.46 -20.43
CA THR A 240 -0.34 12.34 -21.16
C THR A 240 0.57 11.52 -20.26
N THR A 241 1.37 12.20 -19.43
CA THR A 241 2.23 11.55 -18.43
C THR A 241 1.40 10.81 -17.42
N MET A 242 0.35 11.43 -16.87
CA MET A 242 -0.55 10.78 -15.91
C MET A 242 -1.21 9.53 -16.51
N PHE A 243 -1.72 9.62 -17.74
CA PHE A 243 -2.30 8.49 -18.45
C PHE A 243 -1.32 7.31 -18.59
N LEU A 244 -0.08 7.58 -19.03
CA LEU A 244 0.96 6.55 -19.17
C LEU A 244 1.32 5.92 -17.82
N MET A 245 1.40 6.73 -16.75
CA MET A 245 1.78 6.30 -15.42
C MET A 245 0.78 5.33 -14.78
N ILE A 246 -0.51 5.39 -15.14
CA ILE A 246 -1.52 4.42 -14.69
C ILE A 246 -1.08 3.00 -15.08
N PHE A 247 -0.80 2.77 -16.36
CA PHE A 247 -0.44 1.45 -16.87
C PHE A 247 0.95 1.00 -16.40
N LEU A 248 1.91 1.92 -16.39
CA LEU A 248 3.27 1.58 -15.95
C LEU A 248 3.32 1.23 -14.47
N LYS A 249 2.58 1.94 -13.60
CA LYS A 249 2.54 1.62 -12.17
C LYS A 249 1.84 0.30 -11.92
N ILE A 250 0.72 0.02 -12.61
CA ILE A 250 0.03 -1.28 -12.57
C ILE A 250 1.02 -2.41 -12.90
N LEU A 251 1.73 -2.31 -14.03
CA LEU A 251 2.69 -3.33 -14.46
C LEU A 251 3.86 -3.47 -13.50
N ALA A 252 4.48 -2.34 -13.12
CA ALA A 252 5.66 -2.34 -12.25
C ALA A 252 5.33 -2.97 -10.88
N THR A 253 4.20 -2.61 -10.27
CA THR A 253 3.79 -3.18 -8.98
C THR A 253 3.38 -4.64 -9.10
N SER A 254 2.69 -5.03 -10.18
CA SER A 254 2.31 -6.43 -10.41
C SER A 254 3.52 -7.34 -10.60
N ILE A 255 4.52 -6.91 -11.37
CA ILE A 255 5.80 -7.63 -11.52
C ILE A 255 6.56 -7.67 -10.18
N SER A 256 6.57 -6.55 -9.45
CA SER A 256 7.25 -6.45 -8.15
C SER A 256 6.74 -7.47 -7.15
N LEU A 257 5.43 -7.57 -6.98
CA LEU A 257 4.81 -8.47 -6.01
C LEU A 257 4.73 -9.91 -6.53
N GLY A 258 4.31 -10.09 -7.79
CA GLY A 258 4.18 -11.41 -8.42
C GLY A 258 5.50 -12.19 -8.45
N SER A 259 6.62 -11.50 -8.71
CA SER A 259 7.96 -12.11 -8.67
C SER A 259 8.41 -12.60 -7.28
N GLY A 260 7.68 -12.25 -6.22
CA GLY A 260 8.00 -12.59 -4.83
C GLY A 260 8.65 -11.46 -4.04
N GLY A 261 8.62 -10.23 -4.55
CA GLY A 261 9.04 -9.05 -3.79
C GLY A 261 8.21 -8.85 -2.52
N SER A 262 8.74 -8.07 -1.59
CA SER A 262 8.07 -7.75 -0.32
C SER A 262 7.69 -6.29 -0.29
N GLY A 263 6.40 -6.00 -0.13
CA GLY A 263 5.86 -4.65 -0.24
C GLY A 263 4.38 -4.61 0.08
N GLY A 264 3.68 -3.56 -0.32
CA GLY A 264 2.23 -3.41 -0.20
C GLY A 264 1.61 -2.84 -1.48
N VAL A 265 0.32 -3.06 -1.66
CA VAL A 265 -0.44 -2.55 -2.82
C VAL A 265 -1.07 -1.18 -2.59
N PHE A 266 -1.10 -0.71 -1.33
CA PHE A 266 -1.86 0.48 -0.92
C PHE A 266 -1.34 1.77 -1.56
N ALA A 267 -0.06 2.11 -1.38
CA ALA A 267 0.49 3.31 -2.03
C ALA A 267 0.47 3.26 -3.57
N PRO A 268 0.77 2.13 -4.25
CA PRO A 268 0.52 2.00 -5.68
C PRO A 268 -0.95 2.26 -6.08
N ALA A 269 -1.92 1.81 -5.29
CA ALA A 269 -3.33 2.10 -5.55
C ALA A 269 -3.65 3.59 -5.40
N LEU A 270 -3.12 4.27 -4.38
CA LEU A 270 -3.22 5.74 -4.26
C LEU A 270 -2.60 6.43 -5.48
N PHE A 271 -1.41 6.00 -5.90
CA PHE A 271 -0.73 6.54 -7.07
C PHE A 271 -1.59 6.40 -8.33
N ILE A 272 -2.10 5.19 -8.60
CA ILE A 272 -2.93 4.92 -9.78
C ILE A 272 -4.23 5.74 -9.72
N GLY A 273 -4.83 5.87 -8.54
CA GLY A 273 -6.01 6.71 -8.29
C GLY A 273 -5.75 8.17 -8.62
N THR A 274 -4.70 8.77 -8.04
CA THR A 274 -4.29 10.16 -8.28
C THR A 274 -4.01 10.41 -9.77
N MET A 275 -3.29 9.52 -10.45
CA MET A 275 -3.02 9.67 -11.89
C MET A 275 -4.30 9.56 -12.74
N THR A 276 -5.23 8.65 -12.37
CA THR A 276 -6.52 8.49 -13.05
C THR A 276 -7.38 9.73 -12.89
N GLY A 277 -7.46 10.23 -11.66
CA GLY A 277 -8.16 11.46 -11.29
C GLY A 277 -7.61 12.68 -12.02
N GLY A 278 -6.30 12.90 -11.96
CA GLY A 278 -5.65 14.03 -12.63
C GLY A 278 -5.76 13.98 -14.15
N PHE A 279 -5.61 12.80 -14.76
CA PHE A 279 -5.84 12.62 -16.19
C PHE A 279 -7.28 12.99 -16.57
N PHE A 280 -8.26 12.45 -15.86
CA PHE A 280 -9.68 12.74 -16.11
C PHE A 280 -10.00 14.22 -15.90
N GLY A 281 -9.57 14.78 -14.77
CA GLY A 281 -9.78 16.19 -14.43
C GLY A 281 -9.14 17.15 -15.43
N ALA A 282 -7.97 16.83 -15.98
CA ALA A 282 -7.35 17.63 -17.02
C ALA A 282 -8.17 17.68 -18.31
N LEU A 283 -8.74 16.55 -18.73
CA LEU A 283 -9.63 16.53 -19.88
C LEU A 283 -10.93 17.27 -19.61
N ILE A 284 -11.55 17.03 -18.46
CA ILE A 284 -12.80 17.72 -18.08
C ILE A 284 -12.58 19.22 -18.02
N HIS A 285 -11.56 19.71 -17.32
CA HIS A 285 -11.28 21.13 -17.20
C HIS A 285 -11.00 21.79 -18.56
N GLN A 286 -10.37 21.06 -19.50
CA GLN A 286 -10.13 21.54 -20.86
C GLN A 286 -11.43 21.76 -21.65
N TYR A 287 -12.42 20.88 -21.52
CA TYR A 287 -13.71 21.01 -22.23
C TYR A 287 -14.77 21.81 -21.46
N PHE A 288 -14.66 21.84 -20.14
CA PHE A 288 -15.58 22.50 -19.20
C PHE A 288 -14.80 23.40 -18.24
N PRO A 289 -14.36 24.60 -18.66
CA PRO A 289 -13.47 25.46 -17.85
C PRO A 289 -14.08 26.01 -16.55
N PHE A 290 -15.37 25.74 -16.30
CA PHE A 290 -16.04 26.09 -15.04
C PHE A 290 -15.72 25.13 -13.89
N THR A 291 -15.07 23.99 -14.17
CA THR A 291 -14.69 23.02 -13.14
C THR A 291 -13.38 23.40 -12.46
N ALA A 292 -13.11 22.83 -11.29
CA ALA A 292 -11.80 22.92 -10.67
C ALA A 292 -10.69 22.33 -11.56
N GLY A 293 -9.44 22.71 -11.28
CA GLY A 293 -8.28 22.22 -12.00
C GLY A 293 -8.00 20.73 -11.77
N PRO A 294 -7.06 20.13 -12.53
CA PRO A 294 -6.78 18.69 -12.52
C PRO A 294 -6.41 18.13 -11.13
N GLY A 295 -5.73 18.94 -10.31
CA GLY A 295 -5.35 18.54 -8.95
C GLY A 295 -6.55 18.26 -8.04
N ALA A 296 -7.70 18.93 -8.25
CA ALA A 296 -8.93 18.67 -7.50
C ALA A 296 -9.49 17.27 -7.75
N TYR A 297 -9.35 16.78 -8.99
CA TYR A 297 -9.78 15.42 -9.35
C TYR A 297 -8.74 14.36 -8.97
N SER A 298 -7.50 14.77 -8.68
CA SER A 298 -6.40 13.88 -8.29
C SER A 298 -6.40 13.53 -6.79
N LEU A 299 -7.15 14.29 -5.99
CA LEU A 299 -7.37 14.12 -4.55
C LEU A 299 -8.15 12.84 -4.23
#